data_AF-A0A5A7N9Q3-F1
#
_entry.id   AF-A0A5A7N9Q3-F1
#
_cell.length_a   1.000
_cell.length_b   1.000
_cell.length_c   1.000
_cell.angle_alpha   90.00
_cell.angle_beta   90.00
_cell.angle_gamma   90.00
#
_symmetry.space_group_name_H-M   'P 1'
#
loop_
_entity.id
_entity.type
_entity.pdbx_description
1 polymer ?
#
loop_
_entity_poly.entity_id
_entity_poly.type
_entity_poly.pdbx_seq_one_letter_code
_entity_poly.pdbx_strand_id
1 'polypeptide(L)'
;MAPILALLGIGLILGIAVQALTASNQIMSEIITRGLKGSVMVSDIGSDFKTAETRLYRFMTATAAGEPGVDPAEIEEVAGDIGQVQNRLAALAKTPDGEAVAVQLEQVAVELQSYRDALAVVSAMLEIDFASAASLLTPFGALGDRVSQTVEELVASSVGNADANAAMAQDNAANTLRNLIVISLLIGLLLLGASFVVGREVVKGTRTIAAATVRVADGDQSLDIGALARGDELGGIATALSSFRAAQVETERLRAEQEANRQKAEEQAAAAREAEARREAEGRENELKRQEQAASERNSLASHFDETVSNLMRGLEDQARKVEESAKGMKNRASDNHSWSRELSGSSKAVLDNIQVISAAAEEMRASVEEISQQVHHSSRNVTDAVSATDEASTTVKTLEDSVHQIGQIVTLINDIADQTNLLALNATIEQRVQAKPGGALPWWPAR
;
A
#
# COMPACT_ATOMS: atom_id res chain seq x y z
N MET A 1 0.93 -22.96 -26.09
CA MET A 1 0.58 -21.53 -25.93
C MET A 1 -0.15 -21.25 -24.60
N ALA A 2 -1.23 -21.97 -24.25
CA ALA A 2 -1.98 -21.75 -23.01
C ALA A 2 -1.17 -21.67 -21.68
N PRO A 3 -0.17 -22.55 -21.41
CA PRO A 3 0.59 -22.46 -20.16
C PRO A 3 1.50 -21.23 -20.07
N ILE A 4 1.99 -20.72 -21.20
CA ILE A 4 2.83 -19.50 -21.25
C ILE A 4 1.98 -18.27 -20.94
N LEU A 5 0.76 -18.20 -21.47
CA LEU A 5 -0.19 -17.11 -21.18
C LEU A 5 -0.63 -17.11 -19.71
N ALA A 6 -0.81 -18.29 -19.10
CA ALA A 6 -1.13 -18.39 -17.68
C ALA A 6 0.01 -17.86 -16.79
N LEU A 7 1.26 -18.21 -17.10
CA LEU A 7 2.44 -17.70 -16.38
C LEU A 7 2.61 -16.19 -16.52
N LEU A 8 2.39 -15.63 -17.73
CA LEU A 8 2.40 -14.20 -17.95
C LEU A 8 1.29 -13.48 -17.17
N GLY A 9 0.10 -14.06 -17.10
CA GLY A 9 -1.02 -13.52 -16.32
C GLY A 9 -0.72 -13.48 -14.82
N ILE A 10 -0.16 -14.57 -14.27
CA ILE A 10 0.24 -14.63 -12.85
C ILE A 10 1.35 -13.61 -12.57
N GLY A 11 2.34 -13.49 -13.45
CA GLY A 11 3.42 -12.51 -13.33
C GLY A 11 2.92 -11.06 -13.33
N LEU A 12 1.93 -10.74 -14.19
CA LEU A 12 1.30 -9.43 -14.23
C LEU A 12 0.54 -9.13 -12.93
N ILE A 13 -0.24 -10.09 -12.42
CA ILE A 13 -0.99 -9.95 -11.15
C ILE A 13 -0.03 -9.75 -9.98
N LEU A 14 1.05 -10.54 -9.90
CA LEU A 14 2.08 -10.39 -8.87
C LEU A 14 2.76 -9.02 -8.96
N GLY A 15 3.09 -8.54 -10.16
CA GLY A 15 3.69 -7.22 -10.36
C GLY A 15 2.79 -6.10 -9.86
N ILE A 16 1.50 -6.13 -10.21
CA ILE A 16 0.52 -5.14 -9.75
C ILE A 16 0.33 -5.24 -8.23
N ALA A 17 0.28 -6.44 -7.66
CA ALA A 17 0.13 -6.63 -6.22
C ALA A 17 1.35 -6.11 -5.42
N VAL A 18 2.57 -6.34 -5.92
CA VAL A 18 3.79 -5.79 -5.31
C VAL A 18 3.78 -4.27 -5.40
N GLN A 19 3.43 -3.70 -6.56
CA GLN A 19 3.33 -2.25 -6.74
C GLN A 19 2.24 -1.62 -5.85
N ALA A 20 1.12 -2.31 -5.66
CA ALA A 20 0.06 -1.90 -4.74
C ALA A 20 0.55 -1.86 -3.30
N LEU A 21 1.28 -2.90 -2.87
CA LEU A 21 1.80 -3.03 -1.52
C LEU A 21 2.88 -1.97 -1.23
N THR A 22 3.76 -1.70 -2.20
CA THR A 22 4.78 -0.64 -2.06
C THR A 22 4.16 0.75 -2.01
N ALA A 23 3.15 1.03 -2.84
CA ALA A 23 2.40 2.29 -2.78
C ALA A 23 1.66 2.45 -1.43
N SER A 24 1.02 1.39 -0.93
CA SER A 24 0.36 1.41 0.38
C SER A 24 1.35 1.63 1.53
N ASN A 25 2.53 1.00 1.47
CA ASN A 25 3.58 1.19 2.47
C ASN A 25 4.16 2.60 2.42
N GLN A 26 4.28 3.22 1.24
CA GLN A 26 4.71 4.62 1.12
C GLN A 26 3.71 5.58 1.77
N ILE A 27 2.41 5.41 1.51
CA ILE A 27 1.38 6.27 2.10
C ILE A 27 1.30 6.06 3.62
N MET A 28 1.37 4.82 4.10
CA MET A 28 1.42 4.52 5.54
C MET A 28 2.65 5.15 6.19
N SER A 29 3.80 5.07 5.53
CA SER A 29 5.03 5.72 5.98
C SER A 29 4.85 7.23 6.04
N GLU A 30 4.25 7.87 5.03
CA GLU A 30 3.96 9.31 5.05
C GLU A 30 3.00 9.70 6.20
N ILE A 31 1.96 8.92 6.46
CA ILE A 31 1.03 9.20 7.58
C ILE A 31 1.73 9.11 8.94
N ILE A 32 2.52 8.05 9.16
CA ILE A 32 3.19 7.80 10.44
C ILE A 32 4.39 8.75 10.65
N THR A 33 5.25 8.88 9.64
CA THR A 33 6.51 9.62 9.78
C THR A 33 6.38 11.12 9.52
N ARG A 34 5.40 11.56 8.72
CA ARG A 34 5.12 12.98 8.47
C ARG A 34 3.96 13.45 9.35
N GLY A 35 2.73 13.05 9.05
CA GLY A 35 1.54 13.61 9.70
C GLY A 35 1.47 13.48 11.23
N LEU A 36 1.73 12.28 11.78
CA LEU A 36 1.63 12.03 13.22
C LEU A 36 2.79 12.65 14.02
N LYS A 37 4.02 12.50 13.53
CA LYS A 37 5.22 12.99 14.22
C LYS A 37 5.27 14.52 14.27
N GLY A 38 4.90 15.19 13.17
CA GLY A 38 4.76 16.65 13.14
C GLY A 38 3.71 17.14 14.15
N SER A 39 2.53 16.50 14.17
CA SER A 39 1.44 16.87 15.10
C SER A 39 1.84 16.73 16.57
N VAL A 40 2.52 15.63 16.95
CA VAL A 40 3.03 15.43 18.32
C VAL A 40 4.07 16.51 18.66
N MET A 41 4.96 16.82 17.73
CA MET A 41 6.00 17.84 17.96
C MET A 41 5.39 19.23 18.15
N VAL A 42 4.36 19.60 17.38
CA VAL A 42 3.60 20.85 17.58
C VAL A 42 2.89 20.87 18.93
N SER A 43 2.24 19.76 19.30
CA SER A 43 1.54 19.64 20.59
C SER A 43 2.50 19.81 21.77
N ASP A 44 3.68 19.18 21.72
CA ASP A 44 4.69 19.33 22.76
C ASP A 44 5.20 20.77 22.85
N ILE A 45 5.44 21.43 21.72
CA ILE A 45 5.88 22.85 21.66
C ILE A 45 4.84 23.75 22.35
N GLY A 46 3.55 23.52 22.09
CA GLY A 46 2.46 24.23 22.77
C GLY A 46 2.43 23.99 24.27
N SER A 47 2.62 22.74 24.70
CA SER A 47 2.67 22.35 26.11
C SER A 47 3.86 23.00 26.85
N ASP A 48 5.04 23.00 26.23
CA ASP A 48 6.25 23.62 26.79
C ASP A 48 6.04 25.14 26.95
N PHE A 49 5.47 25.79 25.94
CA PHE A 49 5.13 27.21 26.01
C PHE A 49 4.18 27.51 27.17
N LYS A 50 3.09 26.73 27.30
CA LYS A 50 2.11 26.92 28.39
C LYS A 50 2.72 26.68 29.77
N THR A 51 3.66 25.73 29.87
CA THR A 51 4.39 25.44 31.11
C THR A 51 5.30 26.60 31.51
N ALA A 52 6.02 27.20 30.55
CA ALA A 52 6.84 28.38 30.77
C ALA A 52 5.99 29.60 31.18
N GLU A 53 4.87 29.83 30.51
CA GLU A 53 3.91 30.88 30.85
C GLU A 53 3.34 30.69 32.27
N THR A 54 2.96 29.47 32.63
CA THR A 54 2.44 29.14 33.97
C THR A 54 3.48 29.40 35.07
N ARG A 55 4.75 29.04 34.81
CA ARG A 55 5.86 29.33 35.73
C ARG A 55 6.04 30.84 35.93
N LEU A 56 5.97 31.64 34.86
CA LEU A 56 6.03 33.09 34.94
C LEU A 56 4.93 33.66 35.84
N TYR A 57 3.68 33.27 35.62
CA TYR A 57 2.56 33.78 36.44
C TYR A 57 2.67 33.35 37.90
N ARG A 58 3.11 32.11 38.16
CA ARG A 58 3.36 31.64 39.53
C ARG A 58 4.47 32.45 40.21
N PHE A 59 5.58 32.68 39.51
CA PHE A 59 6.69 33.50 40.00
C PHE A 59 6.21 34.92 40.36
N MET A 60 5.46 35.56 39.45
CA MET A 60 4.92 36.91 39.67
C MET A 60 3.96 36.96 40.84
N THR A 61 3.17 35.91 41.03
CA THR A 61 2.25 35.77 42.17
C THR A 61 2.99 35.62 43.49
N ALA A 62 3.99 34.74 43.56
CA ALA A 62 4.80 34.53 44.76
C ALA A 62 5.62 35.77 45.13
N THR A 63 6.15 36.48 44.11
CA THR A 63 6.85 37.76 44.27
C THR A 63 5.91 38.83 44.84
N ALA A 64 4.68 38.95 44.31
CA ALA A 64 3.67 39.88 44.82
C ALA A 64 3.35 39.59 46.30
N ALA A 65 3.15 38.31 46.63
CA ALA A 65 2.81 37.84 47.98
C ALA A 65 3.95 37.99 49.00
N GLY A 66 5.16 38.32 48.56
CA GLY A 66 6.33 38.46 49.43
C GLY A 66 6.79 37.13 50.03
N GLU A 67 6.55 36.01 49.32
CA GLU A 67 6.95 34.69 49.81
C GLU A 67 8.49 34.60 49.95
N PRO A 68 9.02 34.14 51.10
CA PRO A 68 10.45 33.97 51.27
C PRO A 68 10.98 32.83 50.39
N GLY A 69 12.01 33.11 49.58
CA GLY A 69 12.69 32.12 48.73
C GLY A 69 12.43 32.23 47.23
N VAL A 70 11.71 33.27 46.78
CA VAL A 70 11.55 33.57 45.35
C VAL A 70 12.89 34.02 44.76
N ASP A 71 13.45 33.21 43.86
CA ASP A 71 14.73 33.49 43.20
C ASP A 71 14.50 34.28 41.90
N PRO A 72 15.02 35.51 41.76
CA PRO A 72 14.94 36.28 40.52
C PRO A 72 15.45 35.54 39.26
N ALA A 73 16.31 34.53 39.45
CA ALA A 73 16.79 33.68 38.35
C ALA A 73 15.68 32.86 37.68
N GLU A 74 14.52 32.65 38.31
CA GLU A 74 13.40 31.92 37.71
C GLU A 74 12.87 32.57 36.42
N ILE A 75 12.93 33.91 36.28
CA ILE A 75 12.55 34.57 35.02
C ILE A 75 13.55 34.27 33.90
N GLU A 76 14.83 34.19 34.24
CA GLU A 76 15.87 33.82 33.28
C GLU A 76 15.70 32.35 32.84
N GLU A 77 15.29 31.47 33.74
CA GLU A 77 14.92 30.08 33.41
C GLU A 77 13.71 30.02 32.47
N VAL A 78 12.64 30.78 32.75
CA VAL A 78 11.46 30.88 31.87
C VAL A 78 11.86 31.42 30.49
N ALA A 79 12.72 32.45 30.42
CA ALA A 79 13.22 32.96 29.15
C ALA A 79 14.07 31.90 28.39
N GLY A 80 14.78 31.05 29.13
CA GLY A 80 15.48 29.87 28.61
C GLY A 80 14.53 28.84 28.01
N ASP A 81 13.43 28.52 28.69
CA ASP A 81 12.39 27.60 28.21
C ASP A 81 11.75 28.11 26.91
N ILE A 82 11.38 29.39 26.85
CA ILE A 82 10.86 30.02 25.63
C ILE A 82 11.89 29.95 24.49
N GLY A 83 13.18 30.08 24.81
CA GLY A 83 14.27 29.83 23.85
C GLY A 83 14.32 28.38 23.35
N GLN A 84 14.04 27.39 24.19
CA GLN A 84 13.93 25.99 23.75
C GLN A 84 12.71 25.79 22.84
N VAL A 85 11.57 26.39 23.19
CA VAL A 85 10.35 26.38 22.35
C VAL A 85 10.65 26.93 20.95
N GLN A 86 11.33 28.08 20.85
CA GLN A 86 11.77 28.64 19.56
C GLN A 86 12.67 27.68 18.77
N ASN A 87 13.65 27.04 19.42
CA ASN A 87 14.55 26.10 18.76
C ASN A 87 13.81 24.86 18.23
N ARG A 88 12.86 24.34 19.01
CA ARG A 88 12.00 23.22 18.59
C ARG A 88 11.11 23.61 17.41
N LEU A 89 10.53 24.82 17.44
CA LEU A 89 9.74 25.37 16.34
C LEU A 89 10.58 25.52 15.06
N ALA A 90 11.82 26.01 15.18
CA ALA A 90 12.76 26.12 14.06
C ALA A 90 13.23 24.76 13.53
N ALA A 91 13.31 23.74 14.39
CA ALA A 91 13.58 22.36 13.97
C ALA A 91 12.39 21.76 13.22
N LEU A 92 11.16 22.02 13.69
CA LEU A 92 9.93 21.63 13.02
C LEU A 92 9.81 22.29 11.63
N ALA A 93 10.15 23.57 11.50
CA ALA A 93 10.14 24.28 10.22
C ALA A 93 11.08 23.66 9.15
N LYS A 94 12.04 22.82 9.56
CA LYS A 94 12.94 22.08 8.66
C LYS A 94 12.41 20.69 8.28
N THR A 95 11.28 20.26 8.84
CA THR A 95 10.65 18.99 8.48
C THR A 95 9.65 19.20 7.35
N PRO A 96 9.30 18.14 6.59
CA PRO A 96 8.26 18.21 5.57
C PRO A 96 6.91 18.71 6.10
N ASP A 97 6.60 18.42 7.36
CA ASP A 97 5.38 18.88 8.01
C ASP A 97 5.42 20.38 8.30
N GLY A 98 6.59 20.90 8.69
CA GLY A 98 6.79 22.33 8.89
C GLY A 98 6.75 23.13 7.59
N GLU A 99 7.12 22.53 6.47
CA GLU A 99 7.03 23.18 5.15
C GLU A 99 5.57 23.46 4.74
N ALA A 100 4.64 22.56 5.10
CA ALA A 100 3.21 22.72 4.82
C ALA A 100 2.56 23.90 5.58
N VAL A 101 3.21 24.35 6.65
CA VAL A 101 2.69 25.33 7.63
C VAL A 101 3.73 26.42 7.92
N ALA A 102 4.64 26.65 6.98
CA ALA A 102 5.80 27.52 7.16
C ALA A 102 5.40 28.97 7.51
N VAL A 103 4.30 29.46 6.94
CA VAL A 103 3.78 30.81 7.20
C VAL A 103 3.33 30.97 8.66
N GLN A 104 2.60 29.99 9.19
CA GLN A 104 2.15 29.99 10.58
C GLN A 104 3.33 29.83 11.54
N LEU A 105 4.29 28.96 11.21
CA LEU A 105 5.51 28.79 12.01
C LEU A 105 6.34 30.06 12.07
N GLU A 106 6.45 30.81 10.98
CA GLU A 106 7.14 32.10 10.95
C GLU A 106 6.43 33.14 11.82
N GLN A 107 5.09 33.20 11.78
CA GLN A 107 4.30 34.08 12.66
C GLN A 107 4.52 33.75 14.14
N VAL A 108 4.42 32.48 14.53
CA VAL A 108 4.65 32.04 15.92
C VAL A 108 6.09 32.32 16.35
N ALA A 109 7.08 32.15 15.46
CA ALA A 109 8.47 32.44 15.77
C ALA A 109 8.70 33.92 16.12
N VAL A 110 8.06 34.83 15.38
CA VAL A 110 8.13 36.29 15.63
C VAL A 110 7.45 36.66 16.95
N GLU A 111 6.29 36.05 17.24
CA GLU A 111 5.57 36.28 18.50
C GLU A 111 6.35 35.77 19.71
N LEU A 112 6.95 34.57 19.61
CA LEU A 112 7.81 34.01 20.66
C LEU A 112 9.08 34.86 20.88
N GLN A 113 9.66 35.43 19.82
CA GLN A 113 10.79 36.34 19.96
C GLN A 113 10.38 37.59 20.73
N SER A 114 9.24 38.17 20.38
CA SER A 114 8.70 39.34 21.08
C SER A 114 8.38 39.04 22.54
N TYR A 115 7.85 37.84 22.83
CA TYR A 115 7.58 37.36 24.19
C TYR A 115 8.88 37.29 25.01
N ARG A 116 9.94 36.72 24.44
CA ARG A 116 11.24 36.58 25.08
C ARG A 116 11.92 37.93 25.33
N ASP A 117 11.91 38.83 24.34
CA ASP A 117 12.51 40.16 24.48
C ASP A 117 11.80 40.94 25.59
N ALA A 118 10.48 40.80 25.69
CA ALA A 118 9.71 41.43 26.74
C ALA A 118 9.99 40.82 28.12
N LEU A 119 10.22 39.51 28.25
CA LEU A 119 10.63 38.88 29.53
C LEU A 119 11.91 39.50 30.10
N ALA A 120 12.88 39.84 29.23
CA ALA A 120 14.10 40.52 29.65
C ALA A 120 13.82 41.91 30.24
N VAL A 121 12.84 42.64 29.69
CA VAL A 121 12.40 43.95 30.21
C VAL A 121 11.71 43.78 31.57
N VAL A 122 10.83 42.78 31.71
CA VAL A 122 10.12 42.49 32.97
C VAL A 122 11.13 42.13 34.07
N SER A 123 12.12 41.28 33.77
CA SER A 123 13.20 40.92 34.70
C SER A 123 13.95 42.16 35.21
N ALA A 124 14.38 43.05 34.31
CA ALA A 124 15.09 44.27 34.68
C ALA A 124 14.22 45.26 35.48
N MET A 125 12.92 45.32 35.22
CA MET A 125 12.01 46.22 35.95
C MET A 125 11.61 45.68 37.33
N LEU A 126 11.60 44.37 37.53
CA LEU A 126 11.31 43.78 38.84
C LEU A 126 12.32 44.15 39.92
N GLU A 127 13.58 44.36 39.54
CA GLU A 127 14.62 44.86 40.47
C GLU A 127 14.37 46.31 40.92
N ILE A 128 13.57 47.07 40.16
CA ILE A 128 13.35 48.52 40.35
C ILE A 128 11.97 48.79 40.97
N ASP A 129 10.91 48.30 40.33
CA ASP A 129 9.52 48.50 40.74
C ASP A 129 8.63 47.34 40.28
N PHE A 130 8.14 46.57 41.25
CA PHE A 130 7.26 45.42 41.01
C PHE A 130 5.96 45.84 40.30
N ALA A 131 5.36 46.96 40.69
CA ALA A 131 4.07 47.39 40.13
C ALA A 131 4.19 47.71 38.63
N SER A 132 5.25 48.42 38.24
CA SER A 132 5.54 48.69 36.83
C SER A 132 5.86 47.41 36.06
N ALA A 133 6.61 46.48 36.63
CA ALA A 133 6.89 45.19 35.99
C ALA A 133 5.62 44.31 35.83
N ALA A 134 4.75 44.32 36.84
CA ALA A 134 3.46 43.62 36.79
C ALA A 134 2.54 44.21 35.71
N SER A 135 2.53 45.54 35.53
CA SER A 135 1.74 46.19 34.46
C SER A 135 2.23 45.82 33.05
N LEU A 136 3.51 45.48 32.90
CA LEU A 136 4.07 45.03 31.63
C LEU A 136 3.66 43.61 31.26
N LEU A 137 3.11 42.81 32.18
CA LEU A 137 2.64 41.46 31.89
C LEU A 137 1.21 41.42 31.33
N THR A 138 0.42 42.47 31.46
CA THR A 138 -0.96 42.48 30.94
C THR A 138 -1.02 42.25 29.41
N PRO A 139 -0.13 42.85 28.59
CA PRO A 139 -0.03 42.51 27.16
C PRO A 139 0.50 41.10 26.87
N PHE A 140 1.20 40.45 27.83
CA PHE A 140 1.74 39.10 27.65
C PHE A 140 0.66 38.04 27.65
N GLY A 141 -0.39 38.18 28.46
CA GLY A 141 -1.54 37.25 28.41
C GLY A 141 -2.15 37.20 27.01
N ALA A 142 -2.35 38.37 26.38
CA ALA A 142 -2.85 38.43 25.01
C ALA A 142 -1.86 37.90 23.96
N LEU A 143 -0.55 37.95 24.22
CA LEU A 143 0.47 37.36 23.35
C LEU A 143 0.53 35.84 23.52
N GLY A 144 0.41 35.35 24.76
CA GLY A 144 0.31 33.93 25.10
C GLY A 144 -0.93 33.28 24.50
N ASP A 145 -2.08 33.94 24.58
CA ASP A 145 -3.33 33.49 23.95
C ASP A 145 -3.19 33.37 22.42
N ARG A 146 -2.51 34.32 21.76
CA ARG A 146 -2.25 34.25 20.31
C ARG A 146 -1.33 33.10 19.92
N VAL A 147 -0.26 32.89 20.70
CA VAL A 147 0.66 31.75 20.49
C VAL A 147 -0.09 30.43 20.70
N SER A 148 -0.87 30.31 21.77
CA SER A 148 -1.69 29.11 22.03
C SER A 148 -2.71 28.85 20.92
N GLN A 149 -3.44 29.88 20.47
CA GLN A 149 -4.41 29.75 19.39
C GLN A 149 -3.75 29.32 18.07
N THR A 150 -2.60 29.92 17.73
CA THR A 150 -1.90 29.57 16.48
C THR A 150 -1.35 28.14 16.54
N VAL A 151 -0.88 27.69 17.70
CA VAL A 151 -0.46 26.29 17.91
C VAL A 151 -1.65 25.33 17.84
N GLU A 152 -2.81 25.67 18.40
CA GLU A 152 -4.04 24.86 18.26
C GLU A 152 -4.51 24.75 16.81
N GLU A 153 -4.53 25.85 16.08
CA GLU A 153 -4.85 25.86 14.64
C GLU A 153 -3.87 25.01 13.84
N LEU A 154 -2.59 25.04 14.22
CA LEU A 154 -1.54 24.23 13.62
C LEU A 154 -1.73 22.74 13.86
N VAL A 155 -2.07 22.34 15.09
CA VAL A 155 -2.43 20.95 15.43
C VAL A 155 -3.68 20.52 14.65
N ALA A 156 -4.73 21.33 14.63
CA ALA A 156 -5.97 21.03 13.93
C ALA A 156 -5.76 20.84 12.42
N SER A 157 -4.96 21.72 11.80
CA SER A 157 -4.60 21.60 10.38
C SER A 157 -3.77 20.34 10.11
N SER A 158 -2.83 19.99 11.00
CA SER A 158 -1.97 18.82 10.85
C SER A 158 -2.76 17.51 10.98
N VAL A 159 -3.67 17.42 11.96
CA VAL A 159 -4.59 16.29 12.13
C VAL A 159 -5.54 16.16 10.94
N GLY A 160 -6.12 17.27 10.47
CA GLY A 160 -7.00 17.25 9.29
C GLY A 160 -6.28 16.77 8.02
N ASN A 161 -5.02 17.17 7.83
CA ASN A 161 -4.19 16.68 6.73
C ASN A 161 -3.87 15.18 6.87
N ALA A 162 -3.61 14.70 8.09
CA ALA A 162 -3.37 13.28 8.35
C ALA A 162 -4.63 12.43 8.05
N ASP A 163 -5.81 12.90 8.46
CA ASP A 163 -7.10 12.25 8.17
C ASP A 163 -7.40 12.22 6.66
N ALA A 164 -7.17 13.34 5.96
CA ALA A 164 -7.34 13.41 4.51
C ALA A 164 -6.40 12.43 3.78
N ASN A 165 -5.13 12.38 4.19
CA ASN A 165 -4.15 11.45 3.64
C ASN A 165 -4.53 9.99 3.94
N ALA A 166 -5.04 9.70 5.13
CA ALA A 166 -5.54 8.36 5.50
C ALA A 166 -6.75 7.95 4.66
N ALA A 167 -7.71 8.86 4.44
CA ALA A 167 -8.87 8.61 3.57
C ALA A 167 -8.43 8.35 2.11
N MET A 168 -7.49 9.15 1.58
CA MET A 168 -6.91 8.93 0.26
C MET A 168 -6.17 7.58 0.17
N ALA A 169 -5.47 7.18 1.23
CA ALA A 169 -4.82 5.87 1.32
C ALA A 169 -5.83 4.72 1.21
N GLN A 170 -6.94 4.84 1.94
CA GLN A 170 -8.01 3.85 1.96
C GLN A 170 -8.71 3.73 0.60
N ASP A 171 -9.01 4.86 -0.05
CA ASP A 171 -9.60 4.89 -1.39
C ASP A 171 -8.65 4.33 -2.45
N ASN A 172 -7.36 4.66 -2.39
CA ASN A 172 -6.37 4.11 -3.30
C ASN A 172 -6.20 2.60 -3.11
N ALA A 173 -6.20 2.11 -1.87
CA ALA A 173 -6.16 0.68 -1.56
C ALA A 173 -7.40 -0.05 -2.12
N ALA A 174 -8.60 0.51 -1.90
CA ALA A 174 -9.85 -0.03 -2.41
C ALA A 174 -9.90 -0.06 -3.95
N ASN A 175 -9.47 1.03 -4.61
CA ASN A 175 -9.37 1.10 -6.06
C ASN A 175 -8.37 0.09 -6.62
N THR A 176 -7.25 -0.11 -5.94
CA THR A 176 -6.23 -1.08 -6.36
C THR A 176 -6.72 -2.52 -6.24
N LEU A 177 -7.39 -2.86 -5.14
CA LEU A 177 -8.06 -4.16 -4.98
C LEU A 177 -9.12 -4.39 -6.06
N ARG A 178 -9.95 -3.38 -6.35
CA ARG A 178 -10.96 -3.45 -7.42
C ARG A 178 -10.30 -3.71 -8.79
N ASN A 179 -9.23 -2.99 -9.11
CA ASN A 179 -8.52 -3.16 -10.38
C ASN A 179 -7.88 -4.55 -10.50
N LEU A 180 -7.30 -5.09 -9.43
CA LEU A 180 -6.78 -6.47 -9.39
C LEU A 180 -7.88 -7.50 -9.68
N ILE A 181 -9.06 -7.35 -9.08
CA ILE A 181 -10.20 -8.24 -9.33
C ILE A 181 -10.65 -8.16 -10.79
N VAL A 182 -10.79 -6.96 -11.34
CA VAL A 182 -11.21 -6.75 -12.74
C VAL A 182 -10.22 -7.35 -13.72
N ILE A 183 -8.91 -7.11 -13.54
CA ILE A 183 -7.86 -7.67 -14.40
C ILE A 183 -7.83 -9.20 -14.30
N SER A 184 -7.95 -9.75 -13.09
CA SER A 184 -7.99 -11.21 -12.88
C SER A 184 -9.20 -11.84 -13.58
N LEU A 185 -10.38 -11.20 -13.52
CA LEU A 185 -11.57 -11.64 -14.24
C LEU A 185 -11.38 -11.58 -15.75
N LEU A 186 -10.80 -10.50 -16.30
CA LEU A 186 -10.53 -10.36 -17.73
C LEU A 186 -9.56 -11.42 -18.25
N ILE A 187 -8.47 -11.69 -17.51
CA ILE A 187 -7.52 -12.75 -17.85
C ILE A 187 -8.21 -14.12 -17.80
N GLY A 188 -9.01 -14.39 -16.77
CA GLY A 188 -9.79 -15.62 -16.65
C GLY A 188 -10.75 -15.84 -17.81
N LEU A 189 -11.48 -14.79 -18.21
CA LEU A 189 -12.39 -14.80 -19.37
C LEU A 189 -11.65 -15.05 -20.68
N LEU A 190 -10.48 -14.43 -20.85
CA LEU A 190 -9.65 -14.61 -22.04
C LEU A 190 -9.10 -16.04 -22.15
N LEU A 191 -8.65 -16.61 -21.02
CA LEU A 191 -8.20 -18.01 -20.96
C LEU A 191 -9.34 -18.99 -21.22
N LEU A 192 -10.54 -18.75 -20.67
CA LEU A 192 -11.74 -19.55 -20.95
C LEU A 192 -12.14 -19.47 -22.43
N GLY A 193 -12.13 -18.28 -23.02
CA GLY A 193 -12.41 -18.06 -24.44
C GLY A 193 -11.40 -18.78 -25.35
N ALA A 194 -10.11 -18.63 -25.07
CA ALA A 194 -9.06 -19.34 -25.80
C ALA A 194 -9.21 -20.87 -25.69
N SER A 195 -9.52 -21.37 -24.50
CA SER A 195 -9.75 -22.80 -24.24
C SER A 195 -10.98 -23.32 -25.01
N PHE A 196 -12.05 -22.53 -25.06
CA PHE A 196 -13.26 -22.87 -25.80
C PHE A 196 -13.02 -22.92 -27.32
N VAL A 197 -12.28 -21.95 -27.87
CA VAL A 197 -11.95 -21.91 -29.31
C VAL A 197 -11.10 -23.12 -29.72
N VAL A 198 -10.02 -23.38 -28.98
CA VAL A 198 -9.13 -24.53 -29.24
C VAL A 198 -9.91 -25.85 -29.11
N GLY A 199 -10.70 -26.00 -28.03
CA GLY A 199 -11.54 -27.19 -27.84
C GLY A 199 -12.53 -27.40 -28.97
N ARG A 200 -13.18 -26.34 -29.45
CA ARG A 200 -14.15 -26.41 -30.55
C ARG A 200 -13.49 -26.79 -31.88
N GLU A 201 -12.33 -26.25 -32.21
CA GLU A 201 -11.61 -26.60 -33.45
C GLU A 201 -11.16 -28.07 -33.46
N VAL A 202 -10.60 -28.55 -32.34
CA VAL A 202 -10.14 -29.93 -32.22
C VAL A 202 -11.31 -30.91 -32.33
N VAL A 203 -12.43 -30.64 -31.64
CA VAL A 203 -13.62 -31.52 -31.68
C VAL A 203 -14.27 -31.53 -33.07
N LYS A 204 -14.34 -30.37 -33.75
CA LYS A 204 -14.90 -30.31 -35.11
C LYS A 204 -14.01 -31.07 -36.09
N GLY A 205 -12.70 -30.81 -36.07
CA GLY A 205 -11.74 -31.45 -36.97
C GLY A 205 -11.70 -32.98 -36.82
N THR A 206 -11.74 -33.48 -35.59
CA THR A 206 -11.79 -34.93 -35.33
C THR A 206 -13.09 -35.57 -35.82
N ARG A 207 -14.26 -34.95 -35.58
CA ARG A 207 -15.55 -35.45 -36.12
C ARG A 207 -15.61 -35.46 -37.64
N THR A 208 -15.07 -34.43 -38.29
CA THR A 208 -15.07 -34.33 -39.76
C THR A 208 -14.23 -35.44 -40.40
N ILE A 209 -13.03 -35.69 -39.88
CA ILE A 209 -12.17 -36.78 -40.36
C ILE A 209 -12.82 -38.14 -40.07
N ALA A 210 -13.37 -38.35 -38.87
CA ALA A 210 -14.06 -39.59 -38.52
C ALA A 210 -15.24 -39.91 -39.46
N ALA A 211 -16.05 -38.90 -39.80
CA ALA A 211 -17.17 -39.05 -40.72
C ALA A 211 -16.72 -39.35 -42.17
N ALA A 212 -15.64 -38.69 -42.63
CA ALA A 212 -15.06 -38.96 -43.94
C ALA A 212 -14.56 -40.41 -44.05
N THR A 213 -13.89 -40.90 -43.00
CA THR A 213 -13.37 -42.28 -42.97
C THR A 213 -14.49 -43.32 -43.09
N VAL A 214 -15.61 -43.12 -42.38
CA VAL A 214 -16.77 -44.04 -42.47
C VAL A 214 -17.36 -44.04 -43.89
N ARG A 215 -17.58 -42.87 -44.50
CA ARG A 215 -18.16 -42.79 -45.85
C ARG A 215 -17.32 -43.47 -46.92
N VAL A 216 -16.01 -43.31 -46.87
CA VAL A 216 -15.10 -43.98 -47.81
C VAL A 216 -15.08 -45.49 -47.56
N ALA A 217 -15.17 -45.94 -46.31
CA ALA A 217 -15.28 -47.37 -45.99
C ALA A 217 -16.58 -48.01 -46.53
N ASP A 218 -17.67 -47.25 -46.58
CA ASP A 218 -18.96 -47.66 -47.15
C ASP A 218 -19.01 -47.63 -48.70
N GLY A 219 -17.88 -47.31 -49.36
CA GLY A 219 -17.78 -47.29 -50.82
C GLY A 219 -18.27 -46.00 -51.48
N ASP A 220 -18.42 -44.90 -50.72
CA ASP A 220 -18.79 -43.60 -51.29
C ASP A 220 -17.63 -42.98 -52.09
N GLN A 221 -17.67 -43.20 -53.40
CA GLN A 221 -16.68 -42.66 -54.34
C GLN A 221 -16.95 -41.20 -54.74
N SER A 222 -17.91 -40.50 -54.16
CA SER A 222 -18.23 -39.10 -54.51
C SER A 222 -17.57 -38.07 -53.58
N LEU A 223 -17.01 -38.52 -52.46
CA LEU A 223 -16.46 -37.65 -51.42
C LEU A 223 -15.23 -36.86 -51.91
N ASP A 224 -15.27 -35.54 -51.87
CA ASP A 224 -14.10 -34.68 -52.12
C ASP A 224 -13.16 -34.69 -50.91
N ILE A 225 -12.15 -35.55 -50.97
CA ILE A 225 -11.14 -35.70 -49.92
C ILE A 225 -10.13 -34.52 -49.96
N GLY A 226 -10.02 -33.80 -51.09
CA GLY A 226 -9.15 -32.62 -51.22
C GLY A 226 -9.61 -31.46 -50.32
N ALA A 227 -10.92 -31.32 -50.12
CA ALA A 227 -11.51 -30.35 -49.19
C ALA A 227 -11.15 -30.59 -47.70
N LEU A 228 -10.57 -31.76 -47.38
CA LEU A 228 -10.11 -32.13 -46.04
C LEU A 228 -8.60 -31.91 -45.81
N ALA A 229 -7.90 -31.31 -46.78
CA ALA A 229 -6.46 -31.05 -46.69
C ALA A 229 -6.13 -30.04 -45.58
N ARG A 230 -5.19 -30.40 -44.70
CA ARG A 230 -4.78 -29.62 -43.53
C ARG A 230 -3.29 -29.82 -43.27
N GLY A 231 -2.66 -28.84 -42.59
CA GLY A 231 -1.22 -28.86 -42.27
C GLY A 231 -0.87 -29.51 -40.92
N ASP A 232 -1.87 -30.04 -40.20
CA ASP A 232 -1.70 -30.76 -38.94
C ASP A 232 -1.71 -32.28 -39.16
N GLU A 233 -1.56 -33.04 -38.07
CA GLU A 233 -1.50 -34.51 -38.11
C GLU A 233 -2.79 -35.14 -38.66
N LEU A 234 -3.94 -34.44 -38.54
CA LEU A 234 -5.22 -34.87 -39.10
C LEU A 234 -5.22 -34.79 -40.64
N GLY A 235 -4.44 -33.87 -41.23
CA GLY A 235 -4.21 -33.83 -42.68
C GLY A 235 -3.49 -35.06 -43.21
N GLY A 236 -2.62 -35.68 -42.41
CA GLY A 236 -1.96 -36.94 -42.75
C GLY A 236 -2.96 -38.09 -42.94
N ILE A 237 -4.02 -38.11 -42.12
CA ILE A 237 -5.11 -39.10 -42.22
C ILE A 237 -5.96 -38.88 -43.47
N ALA A 238 -6.24 -37.61 -43.82
CA ALA A 238 -6.98 -37.28 -45.04
C ALA A 238 -6.25 -37.76 -46.31
N THR A 239 -4.92 -37.60 -46.36
CA THR A 239 -4.09 -38.09 -47.48
C THR A 239 -4.16 -39.61 -47.61
N ALA A 240 -4.05 -40.34 -46.50
CA ALA A 240 -4.16 -41.80 -46.49
C ALA A 240 -5.54 -42.29 -46.99
N LEU A 241 -6.60 -41.56 -46.64
CA LEU A 241 -7.96 -41.87 -47.09
C LEU A 241 -8.12 -41.69 -48.61
N SER A 242 -7.40 -40.74 -49.22
CA SER A 242 -7.42 -40.53 -50.68
C SER A 242 -6.83 -41.71 -51.45
N SER A 243 -5.72 -42.26 -50.96
CA SER A 243 -5.06 -43.44 -51.56
C SER A 243 -5.93 -44.69 -51.42
N PHE A 244 -6.63 -44.84 -50.29
CA PHE A 244 -7.53 -45.96 -50.04
C PHE A 244 -8.74 -45.95 -51.00
N ARG A 245 -9.36 -44.79 -51.24
CA ARG A 245 -10.43 -44.64 -52.24
C ARG A 245 -9.96 -45.01 -53.65
N ALA A 246 -8.77 -44.55 -54.04
CA ALA A 246 -8.20 -44.83 -55.37
C ALA A 246 -8.01 -46.34 -55.61
N ALA A 247 -7.60 -47.09 -54.59
CA ALA A 247 -7.44 -48.54 -54.69
C ALA A 247 -8.77 -49.31 -54.87
N GLN A 248 -9.88 -48.82 -54.29
CA GLN A 248 -11.20 -49.45 -54.45
C GLN A 248 -11.75 -49.29 -55.87
N VAL A 249 -11.62 -48.11 -56.47
CA VAL A 249 -12.10 -47.83 -57.84
C VAL A 249 -11.42 -48.74 -58.87
N GLU A 250 -10.11 -48.94 -58.74
CA GLU A 250 -9.36 -49.80 -59.66
C GLU A 250 -9.74 -51.29 -59.53
N THR A 251 -10.04 -51.74 -58.31
CA THR A 251 -10.45 -53.12 -58.04
C THR A 251 -11.82 -53.45 -58.69
N GLU A 252 -12.75 -52.49 -58.73
CA GLU A 252 -14.03 -52.66 -59.42
C GLU A 252 -13.88 -52.62 -60.96
N ARG A 253 -13.00 -51.77 -61.48
CA ARG A 253 -12.71 -51.66 -62.93
C ARG A 253 -12.18 -52.97 -63.51
N LEU A 254 -11.26 -53.62 -62.78
CA LEU A 254 -10.66 -54.90 -63.19
C LEU A 254 -11.66 -56.08 -63.18
N ARG A 255 -12.62 -56.08 -62.25
CA ARG A 255 -13.69 -57.10 -62.21
C ARG A 255 -14.68 -56.97 -63.38
N ALA A 256 -14.93 -55.75 -63.86
CA ALA A 256 -15.81 -55.50 -64.99
C ALA A 256 -15.19 -55.90 -66.35
N GLU A 257 -13.87 -55.77 -66.53
CA GLU A 257 -13.17 -56.16 -67.77
C GLU A 257 -13.07 -57.70 -67.95
N GLN A 258 -12.96 -58.46 -66.86
CA GLN A 258 -12.87 -59.93 -66.92
C GLN A 258 -14.19 -60.60 -67.35
N GLU A 259 -15.34 -60.03 -67.00
CA GLU A 259 -16.64 -60.60 -67.37
C GLU A 259 -16.95 -60.39 -68.87
N ALA A 260 -16.45 -59.30 -69.47
CA ALA A 260 -16.69 -58.96 -70.88
C ALA A 260 -15.89 -59.83 -71.88
N ASN A 261 -14.73 -60.36 -71.47
CA ASN A 261 -13.89 -61.18 -72.34
C ASN A 261 -14.31 -62.65 -72.40
N ARG A 262 -15.21 -63.09 -71.52
CA ARG A 262 -15.67 -64.49 -71.44
C ARG A 262 -16.65 -64.88 -72.55
N GLN A 263 -17.37 -63.93 -73.14
CA GLN A 263 -18.47 -64.19 -74.09
C GLN A 263 -18.04 -64.35 -75.56
N LYS A 264 -16.79 -64.02 -75.94
CA LYS A 264 -16.34 -64.05 -77.35
C LYS A 264 -15.68 -65.37 -77.77
N ALA A 265 -15.57 -66.35 -76.87
CA ALA A 265 -14.74 -67.53 -77.08
C ALA A 265 -15.49 -68.77 -77.61
N GLU A 266 -16.81 -68.71 -77.82
CA GLU A 266 -17.65 -69.90 -78.03
C GLU A 266 -17.99 -70.22 -79.52
N GLU A 267 -17.72 -69.33 -80.49
CA GLU A 267 -18.20 -69.51 -81.89
C GLU A 267 -17.30 -70.31 -82.85
N GLN A 268 -16.05 -70.62 -82.51
CA GLN A 268 -15.06 -71.12 -83.50
C GLN A 268 -14.75 -72.63 -83.42
N ALA A 269 -15.71 -73.44 -82.94
CA ALA A 269 -15.46 -74.84 -82.54
C ALA A 269 -15.50 -75.92 -83.65
N ALA A 270 -15.86 -75.61 -84.91
CA ALA A 270 -16.05 -76.64 -85.95
C ALA A 270 -14.83 -76.90 -86.87
N ALA A 271 -13.88 -75.97 -86.99
CA ALA A 271 -12.65 -76.14 -87.80
C ALA A 271 -11.51 -76.85 -87.03
N ALA A 272 -11.79 -77.35 -85.83
CA ALA A 272 -10.81 -77.64 -84.79
C ALA A 272 -10.14 -79.02 -84.83
N ARG A 273 -10.58 -79.95 -85.68
CA ARG A 273 -10.16 -81.37 -85.58
C ARG A 273 -8.81 -81.69 -86.22
N GLU A 274 -8.33 -80.89 -87.17
CA GLU A 274 -6.92 -80.96 -87.65
C GLU A 274 -5.98 -80.04 -86.87
N ALA A 275 -6.51 -79.00 -86.21
CA ALA A 275 -5.75 -78.14 -85.30
C ALA A 275 -5.55 -78.77 -83.91
N GLU A 276 -6.31 -79.81 -83.55
CA GLU A 276 -6.33 -80.46 -82.24
C GLU A 276 -4.94 -80.99 -81.82
N ALA A 277 -4.17 -81.57 -82.75
CA ALA A 277 -2.82 -82.06 -82.48
C ALA A 277 -1.77 -80.94 -82.31
N ARG A 278 -1.95 -79.76 -82.92
CA ARG A 278 -1.14 -78.55 -82.65
C ARG A 278 -1.59 -77.84 -81.37
N ARG A 279 -2.89 -77.85 -81.09
CA ARG A 279 -3.54 -77.24 -79.91
C ARG A 279 -3.31 -78.00 -78.62
N GLU A 280 -3.05 -79.31 -78.64
CA GLU A 280 -2.66 -80.04 -77.42
C GLU A 280 -1.22 -79.70 -76.96
N ALA A 281 -0.35 -79.30 -77.89
CA ALA A 281 0.98 -78.79 -77.59
C ALA A 281 0.93 -77.31 -77.17
N GLU A 282 0.23 -76.46 -77.94
CA GLU A 282 0.01 -75.05 -77.60
C GLU A 282 -0.87 -74.87 -76.35
N GLY A 283 -1.79 -75.80 -76.08
CA GLY A 283 -2.69 -75.79 -74.93
C GLY A 283 -1.97 -76.14 -73.62
N ARG A 284 -1.02 -77.08 -73.64
CA ARG A 284 -0.14 -77.34 -72.49
C ARG A 284 0.83 -76.18 -72.25
N GLU A 285 1.35 -75.55 -73.31
CA GLU A 285 2.21 -74.37 -73.18
C GLU A 285 1.42 -73.16 -72.64
N ASN A 286 0.19 -72.95 -73.10
CA ASN A 286 -0.68 -71.86 -72.62
C ASN A 286 -1.22 -72.10 -71.22
N GLU A 287 -1.49 -73.35 -70.83
CA GLU A 287 -1.89 -73.71 -69.47
C GLU A 287 -0.73 -73.54 -68.48
N LEU A 288 0.50 -73.93 -68.87
CA LEU A 288 1.71 -73.66 -68.09
C LEU A 288 1.98 -72.15 -67.97
N LYS A 289 1.86 -71.38 -69.06
CA LYS A 289 1.97 -69.91 -69.03
C LYS A 289 0.89 -69.25 -68.17
N ARG A 290 -0.34 -69.76 -68.18
CA ARG A 290 -1.41 -69.29 -67.30
C ARG A 290 -1.14 -69.62 -65.84
N GLN A 291 -0.63 -70.81 -65.54
CA GLN A 291 -0.23 -71.15 -64.18
C GLN A 291 0.97 -70.33 -63.72
N GLU A 292 1.96 -70.08 -64.57
CA GLU A 292 3.11 -69.21 -64.27
C GLU A 292 2.68 -67.76 -64.08
N GLN A 293 1.78 -67.24 -64.91
CA GLN A 293 1.20 -65.90 -64.74
C GLN A 293 0.36 -65.81 -63.47
N ALA A 294 -0.53 -66.78 -63.22
CA ALA A 294 -1.34 -66.80 -62.01
C ALA A 294 -0.49 -67.00 -60.74
N ALA A 295 0.64 -67.71 -60.83
CA ALA A 295 1.61 -67.82 -59.74
C ALA A 295 2.39 -66.52 -59.56
N SER A 296 2.82 -65.87 -60.64
CA SER A 296 3.53 -64.59 -60.62
C SER A 296 2.66 -63.46 -60.05
N GLU A 297 1.38 -63.39 -60.45
CA GLU A 297 0.40 -62.44 -59.90
C GLU A 297 0.14 -62.69 -58.42
N ARG A 298 -0.02 -63.96 -58.00
CA ARG A 298 -0.17 -64.31 -56.59
C ARG A 298 1.06 -63.90 -55.78
N ASN A 299 2.25 -64.14 -56.32
CA ASN A 299 3.50 -63.82 -55.65
C ASN A 299 3.72 -62.30 -55.57
N SER A 300 3.33 -61.57 -56.62
CA SER A 300 3.31 -60.10 -56.64
C SER A 300 2.35 -59.55 -55.59
N LEU A 301 1.12 -60.07 -55.53
CA LEU A 301 0.12 -59.64 -54.56
C LEU A 301 0.54 -59.97 -53.12
N ALA A 302 1.09 -61.17 -52.90
CA ALA A 302 1.64 -61.57 -51.61
C ALA A 302 2.81 -60.68 -51.19
N SER A 303 3.72 -60.36 -52.11
CA SER A 303 4.84 -59.45 -51.86
C SER A 303 4.38 -58.03 -51.53
N HIS A 304 3.36 -57.53 -52.23
CA HIS A 304 2.80 -56.19 -51.98
C HIS A 304 2.05 -56.14 -50.64
N PHE A 305 1.34 -57.21 -50.29
CA PHE A 305 0.70 -57.36 -48.98
C PHE A 305 1.74 -57.39 -47.86
N ASP A 306 2.80 -58.21 -47.98
CA ASP A 306 3.88 -58.28 -47.01
C ASP A 306 4.59 -56.94 -46.82
N GLU A 307 4.81 -56.19 -47.91
CA GLU A 307 5.38 -54.85 -47.86
C GLU A 307 4.44 -53.86 -47.14
N THR A 308 3.15 -53.90 -47.44
CA THR A 308 2.14 -53.05 -46.81
C THR A 308 2.03 -53.33 -45.31
N VAL A 309 1.94 -54.61 -44.92
CA VAL A 309 1.89 -55.03 -43.52
C VAL A 309 3.18 -54.65 -42.79
N SER A 310 4.34 -54.85 -43.43
CA SER A 310 5.63 -54.42 -42.86
C SER A 310 5.70 -52.91 -42.64
N ASN A 311 5.21 -52.11 -43.60
CA ASN A 311 5.16 -50.66 -43.48
C ASN A 311 4.17 -50.21 -42.38
N LEU A 312 3.01 -50.87 -42.27
CA LEU A 312 2.03 -50.60 -41.22
C LEU A 312 2.59 -50.93 -39.83
N MET A 313 3.24 -52.09 -39.67
CA MET A 313 3.86 -52.50 -38.41
C MET A 313 4.97 -51.53 -37.99
N ARG A 314 5.83 -51.09 -38.93
CA ARG A 314 6.84 -50.05 -38.67
C ARG A 314 6.20 -48.72 -38.25
N GLY A 315 5.11 -48.31 -38.89
CA GLY A 315 4.36 -47.12 -38.52
C GLY A 315 3.73 -47.22 -37.12
N LEU A 316 3.17 -48.37 -36.78
CA LEU A 316 2.60 -48.65 -35.47
C LEU A 316 3.66 -48.64 -34.37
N GLU A 317 4.83 -49.22 -34.62
CA GLU A 317 5.98 -49.21 -33.72
C GLU A 317 6.47 -47.77 -33.46
N ASP A 318 6.57 -46.94 -34.50
CA ASP A 318 6.95 -45.53 -34.34
C ASP A 318 5.93 -44.74 -33.50
N GLN A 319 4.62 -44.99 -33.69
CA GLN A 319 3.57 -44.35 -32.89
C GLN A 319 3.59 -44.81 -31.44
N ALA A 320 3.76 -46.11 -31.19
CA ALA A 320 3.91 -46.64 -29.84
C ALA A 320 5.10 -46.00 -29.10
N ARG A 321 6.23 -45.82 -29.80
CA ARG A 321 7.42 -45.15 -29.27
C ARG A 321 7.15 -43.68 -28.94
N LYS A 322 6.45 -42.94 -29.80
CA LYS A 322 6.05 -41.54 -29.53
C LYS A 322 5.11 -41.42 -28.33
N VAL A 323 4.18 -42.35 -28.18
CA VAL A 323 3.30 -42.41 -26.99
C VAL A 323 4.12 -42.68 -25.74
N GLU A 324 5.08 -43.60 -25.78
CA GLU A 324 5.98 -43.88 -24.65
C GLU A 324 6.83 -42.66 -24.26
N GLU A 325 7.40 -41.96 -25.24
CA GLU A 325 8.16 -40.73 -25.01
C GLU A 325 7.28 -39.63 -24.41
N SER A 326 6.06 -39.46 -24.93
CA SER A 326 5.09 -38.50 -24.41
C SER A 326 4.67 -38.84 -22.97
N ALA A 327 4.46 -40.13 -22.66
CA ALA A 327 4.17 -40.61 -21.31
C ALA A 327 5.34 -40.38 -20.34
N LYS A 328 6.59 -40.60 -20.77
CA LYS A 328 7.79 -40.24 -20.01
C LYS A 328 7.87 -38.74 -19.76
N GLY A 329 7.62 -37.92 -20.78
CA GLY A 329 7.56 -36.47 -20.65
C GLY A 329 6.47 -36.01 -19.68
N MET A 330 5.29 -36.63 -19.72
CA MET A 330 4.20 -36.38 -18.78
C MET A 330 4.62 -36.73 -17.35
N LYS A 331 5.26 -37.89 -17.14
CA LYS A 331 5.74 -38.33 -15.83
C LYS A 331 6.74 -37.34 -15.23
N ASN A 332 7.68 -36.84 -16.02
CA ASN A 332 8.66 -35.85 -15.56
C ASN A 332 7.96 -34.54 -15.18
N ARG A 333 7.07 -34.02 -16.02
CA ARG A 333 6.31 -32.80 -15.73
C ARG A 333 5.42 -32.92 -14.49
N ALA A 334 4.81 -34.10 -14.27
CA ALA A 334 4.04 -34.36 -13.06
C ALA A 334 4.93 -34.35 -11.80
N SER A 335 6.14 -34.89 -11.90
CA SER A 335 7.14 -34.85 -10.82
C SER A 335 7.58 -33.42 -10.51
N ASP A 336 7.86 -32.61 -11.54
CA ASP A 336 8.22 -31.19 -11.38
C ASP A 336 7.08 -30.38 -10.77
N ASN A 337 5.84 -30.62 -11.21
CA ASN A 337 4.67 -29.95 -10.64
C ASN A 337 4.46 -30.32 -9.16
N HIS A 338 4.76 -31.57 -8.80
CA HIS A 338 4.68 -32.01 -7.41
C HIS A 338 5.77 -31.39 -6.53
N SER A 339 7.00 -31.20 -7.03
CA SER A 339 8.06 -30.51 -6.28
C SER A 339 7.72 -29.03 -6.11
N TRP A 340 7.24 -28.35 -7.15
CA TRP A 340 6.76 -26.96 -7.07
C TRP A 340 5.60 -26.80 -6.10
N SER A 341 4.65 -27.73 -6.08
CA SER A 341 3.53 -27.70 -5.12
C SER A 341 4.02 -27.79 -3.67
N ARG A 342 5.08 -28.57 -3.40
CA ARG A 342 5.70 -28.62 -2.08
C ARG A 342 6.41 -27.31 -1.73
N GLU A 343 7.15 -26.74 -2.66
CA GLU A 343 7.85 -25.46 -2.45
C GLU A 343 6.86 -24.32 -2.21
N LEU A 344 5.79 -24.25 -3.01
CA LEU A 344 4.70 -23.30 -2.83
C LEU A 344 3.99 -23.46 -1.48
N SER A 345 3.76 -24.69 -1.04
CA SER A 345 3.20 -24.98 0.28
C SER A 345 4.12 -24.50 1.41
N GLY A 346 5.43 -24.73 1.28
CA GLY A 346 6.44 -24.22 2.21
C GLY A 346 6.45 -22.69 2.28
N SER A 347 6.44 -22.02 1.13
CA SER A 347 6.39 -20.56 1.05
C SER A 347 5.08 -19.99 1.63
N SER A 348 3.94 -20.64 1.34
CA SER A 348 2.64 -20.25 1.92
C SER A 348 2.62 -20.38 3.44
N LYS A 349 3.26 -21.42 3.98
CA LYS A 349 3.41 -21.60 5.42
C LYS A 349 4.26 -20.48 6.05
N ALA A 350 5.38 -20.11 5.42
CA ALA A 350 6.20 -19.00 5.87
C ALA A 350 5.44 -17.66 5.83
N VAL A 351 4.59 -17.43 4.82
CA VAL A 351 3.73 -16.24 4.76
C VAL A 351 2.70 -16.24 5.90
N LEU A 352 2.07 -17.37 6.20
CA LEU A 352 1.13 -17.48 7.32
C LEU A 352 1.81 -17.20 8.66
N ASP A 353 3.02 -17.73 8.86
CA ASP A 353 3.81 -17.48 10.07
C ASP A 353 4.15 -15.99 10.19
N ASN A 354 4.54 -15.33 9.09
CA ASN A 354 4.79 -13.89 9.06
C ASN A 354 3.52 -13.06 9.36
N ILE A 355 2.36 -13.45 8.83
CA ILE A 355 1.08 -12.79 9.12
C ILE A 355 0.73 -12.89 10.61
N GLN A 356 1.04 -14.03 11.26
CA GLN A 356 0.85 -14.18 12.70
C GLN A 356 1.76 -13.24 13.49
N VAL A 357 3.03 -13.12 13.13
CA VAL A 357 3.97 -12.17 13.76
C VAL A 357 3.49 -10.73 13.61
N ILE A 358 3.04 -10.35 12.42
CA ILE A 358 2.49 -9.00 12.17
C ILE A 358 1.22 -8.76 13.00
N SER A 359 0.35 -9.76 13.12
CA SER A 359 -0.88 -9.65 13.93
C SER A 359 -0.56 -9.45 15.41
N ALA A 360 0.44 -10.17 15.93
CA ALA A 360 0.91 -9.98 17.30
C ALA A 360 1.49 -8.58 17.52
N ALA A 361 2.33 -8.10 16.58
CA ALA A 361 2.87 -6.74 16.63
C ALA A 361 1.78 -5.67 16.54
N ALA A 362 0.72 -5.89 15.75
CA ALA A 362 -0.42 -4.99 15.67
C ALA A 362 -1.22 -4.96 16.98
N GLU A 363 -1.34 -6.09 17.68
CA GLU A 363 -2.00 -6.16 18.99
C GLU A 363 -1.17 -5.45 20.09
N GLU A 364 0.16 -5.62 20.09
CA GLU A 364 1.06 -4.86 20.97
C GLU A 364 1.02 -3.36 20.68
N MET A 365 0.94 -2.98 19.41
CA MET A 365 0.80 -1.58 19.01
C MET A 365 -0.53 -0.99 19.46
N ARG A 366 -1.64 -1.73 19.35
CA ARG A 366 -2.94 -1.32 19.90
C ARG A 366 -2.87 -1.08 21.40
N ALA A 367 -2.26 -2.01 22.15
CA ALA A 367 -2.07 -1.85 23.58
C ALA A 367 -1.24 -0.59 23.91
N SER A 368 -0.17 -0.34 23.14
CA SER A 368 0.67 0.85 23.31
C SER A 368 -0.09 2.15 23.02
N VAL A 369 -0.94 2.16 21.99
CA VAL A 369 -1.79 3.32 21.65
C VAL A 369 -2.84 3.58 22.74
N GLU A 370 -3.44 2.52 23.29
CA GLU A 370 -4.38 2.63 24.42
C GLU A 370 -3.71 3.25 25.66
N GLU A 371 -2.50 2.78 26.00
CA GLU A 371 -1.70 3.31 27.12
C GLU A 371 -1.30 4.78 26.90
N ILE A 372 -0.83 5.12 25.70
CA ILE A 372 -0.51 6.50 25.33
C ILE A 372 -1.76 7.39 25.42
N SER A 373 -2.91 6.92 24.94
CA SER A 373 -4.18 7.66 25.02
C SER A 373 -4.57 7.94 26.48
N GLN A 374 -4.44 6.94 27.37
CA GLN A 374 -4.67 7.12 28.80
C GLN A 374 -3.69 8.12 29.41
N GLN A 375 -2.41 8.07 29.02
CA GLN A 375 -1.39 9.00 29.49
C GLN A 375 -1.66 10.44 29.02
N VAL A 376 -2.11 10.62 27.78
CA VAL A 376 -2.50 11.94 27.23
C VAL A 376 -3.71 12.50 27.99
N HIS A 377 -4.73 11.68 28.26
CA HIS A 377 -5.88 12.11 29.08
C HIS A 377 -5.48 12.48 30.51
N HIS A 378 -4.51 11.77 31.09
CA HIS A 378 -3.98 12.10 32.42
C HIS A 378 -3.23 13.44 32.40
N SER A 379 -2.34 13.65 31.42
CA SER A 379 -1.64 14.94 31.25
C SER A 379 -2.61 16.09 31.00
N SER A 380 -3.64 15.91 30.17
CA SER A 380 -4.65 16.94 29.91
C SER A 380 -5.41 17.35 31.19
N ARG A 381 -5.75 16.38 32.06
CA ARG A 381 -6.32 16.67 33.38
C ARG A 381 -5.36 17.47 34.25
N ASN A 382 -4.10 17.06 34.35
CA ASN A 382 -3.09 17.79 35.12
C ASN A 382 -2.90 19.24 34.62
N VAL A 383 -2.93 19.45 33.30
CA VAL A 383 -2.86 20.81 32.72
C VAL A 383 -4.10 21.62 33.09
N THR A 384 -5.29 21.02 33.03
CA THR A 384 -6.54 21.69 33.43
C THR A 384 -6.51 22.10 34.91
N ASP A 385 -6.04 21.20 35.78
CA ASP A 385 -5.90 21.48 37.21
C ASP A 385 -4.86 22.60 37.46
N ALA A 386 -3.74 22.58 36.72
CA ALA A 386 -2.73 23.62 36.79
C ALA A 386 -3.25 25.00 36.34
N VAL A 387 -4.02 25.05 35.25
CA VAL A 387 -4.68 26.28 34.78
C VAL A 387 -5.64 26.81 35.84
N SER A 388 -6.46 25.95 36.44
CA SER A 388 -7.37 26.35 37.50
C SER A 388 -6.63 26.92 38.72
N ALA A 389 -5.51 26.31 39.11
CA ALA A 389 -4.68 26.81 40.20
C ALA A 389 -4.04 28.17 39.87
N THR A 390 -3.67 28.40 38.61
CA THR A 390 -3.15 29.70 38.15
C THR A 390 -4.22 30.80 38.17
N ASP A 391 -5.47 30.49 37.81
CA ASP A 391 -6.59 31.44 37.91
C ASP A 391 -6.87 31.85 39.37
N GLU A 392 -6.82 30.89 40.31
CA GLU A 392 -6.93 31.18 41.74
C GLU A 392 -5.76 32.06 42.24
N ALA A 393 -4.54 31.75 41.81
CA ALA A 393 -3.36 32.54 42.13
C ALA A 393 -3.48 33.98 41.59
N SER A 394 -3.90 34.15 40.34
CA SER A 394 -4.15 35.45 39.71
C SER A 394 -5.19 36.29 40.47
N THR A 395 -6.29 35.64 40.91
CA THR A 395 -7.32 36.28 41.74
C THR A 395 -6.75 36.76 43.08
N THR A 396 -5.86 35.98 43.68
CA THR A 396 -5.20 36.32 44.94
C THR A 396 -4.26 37.52 44.77
N VAL A 397 -3.47 37.57 43.70
CA VAL A 397 -2.60 38.72 43.36
C VAL A 397 -3.42 39.99 43.22
N LYS A 398 -4.56 39.92 42.52
CA LYS A 398 -5.44 41.08 42.33
C LYS A 398 -5.98 41.61 43.66
N THR A 399 -6.35 40.71 44.57
CA THR A 399 -6.80 41.09 45.93
C THR A 399 -5.68 41.72 46.75
N LEU A 400 -4.44 41.26 46.56
CA LEU A 400 -3.27 41.83 47.21
C LEU A 400 -2.93 43.22 46.67
N GLU A 401 -3.00 43.42 45.35
CA GLU A 401 -2.83 44.73 44.70
C GLU A 401 -3.81 45.77 45.28
N ASP A 402 -5.09 45.41 45.39
CA ASP A 402 -6.12 46.25 46.00
C ASP A 402 -5.77 46.61 47.46
N SER A 403 -5.24 45.66 48.22
CA SER A 403 -4.82 45.86 49.61
C SER A 403 -3.61 46.80 49.73
N VAL A 404 -2.62 46.65 48.85
CA VAL A 404 -1.44 47.53 48.79
C VAL A 404 -1.85 48.95 48.42
N HIS A 405 -2.80 49.13 47.49
CA HIS A 405 -3.34 50.43 47.12
C HIS A 405 -3.99 51.14 48.33
N GLN A 406 -4.77 50.42 49.13
CA GLN A 406 -5.35 50.95 50.36
C GLN A 406 -4.29 51.37 51.38
N ILE A 407 -3.22 50.59 51.55
CA ILE A 407 -2.11 50.95 52.44
C ILE A 407 -1.42 52.24 51.95
N GLY A 408 -1.21 52.38 50.63
CA GLY A 408 -0.64 53.60 50.05
C GLY A 408 -1.48 54.86 50.34
N GLN A 409 -2.81 54.74 50.30
CA GLN A 409 -3.72 55.82 50.70
C GLN A 409 -3.58 56.18 52.18
N ILE A 410 -3.43 55.18 53.07
CA ILE A 410 -3.22 55.40 54.50
C ILE A 410 -1.87 56.08 54.77
N VAL A 411 -0.79 55.65 54.09
CA VAL A 411 0.54 56.26 54.23
C VAL A 411 0.52 57.73 53.79
N THR A 412 -0.20 58.04 52.72
CA THR A 412 -0.40 59.43 52.26
C THR A 412 -1.11 60.26 53.33
N LEU A 413 -2.21 59.74 53.91
CA LEU A 413 -2.92 60.40 54.99
C LEU A 413 -2.05 60.61 56.23
N ILE A 414 -1.20 59.65 56.58
CA ILE A 414 -0.27 59.76 57.72
C ILE A 414 0.76 60.88 57.46
N ASN A 415 1.30 60.96 56.25
CA ASN A 415 2.22 62.05 55.88
C ASN A 415 1.53 63.42 55.95
N ASP A 416 0.29 63.54 55.45
CA ASP A 416 -0.49 64.78 55.54
C ASP A 416 -0.72 65.22 57.00
N ILE A 417 -1.04 64.26 57.89
CA ILE A 417 -1.20 64.52 59.33
C ILE A 417 0.14 64.90 59.98
N ALA A 418 1.24 64.24 59.61
CA ALA A 418 2.56 64.53 60.13
C ALA A 418 3.02 65.94 59.73
N ASP A 419 2.78 66.35 58.49
CA ASP A 419 3.06 67.70 58.00
C ASP A 419 2.20 68.75 58.72
N GLN A 420 0.91 68.47 58.92
CA GLN A 420 0.05 69.31 59.76
C GLN A 420 0.56 69.42 61.20
N THR A 421 0.99 68.30 61.78
CA THR A 421 1.49 68.24 63.16
C THR A 421 2.81 69.00 63.29
N ASN A 422 3.69 68.88 62.30
CA ASN A 422 4.94 69.64 62.23
C ASN A 422 4.67 71.15 62.13
N LEU A 423 3.71 71.56 61.29
CA LEU A 423 3.27 72.96 61.20
C LEU A 423 2.66 73.47 62.53
N LEU A 424 1.83 72.65 63.19
CA LEU A 424 1.27 72.96 64.50
C LEU A 424 2.36 73.10 65.57
N ALA A 425 3.32 72.18 65.61
CA ALA A 425 4.44 72.20 66.54
C ALA A 425 5.35 73.43 66.30
N LEU A 426 5.59 73.79 65.04
CA LEU A 426 6.35 74.98 64.67
C LEU A 426 5.63 76.26 65.13
N ASN A 427 4.32 76.37 64.89
CA ASN A 427 3.52 77.50 65.34
C ASN A 427 3.51 77.62 66.87
N ALA A 428 3.35 76.52 67.59
CA ALA A 428 3.43 76.49 69.05
C ALA A 428 4.82 76.94 69.55
N THR A 429 5.91 76.54 68.87
CA THR A 429 7.28 76.97 69.19
C THR A 429 7.48 78.47 68.96
N ILE A 430 6.90 79.02 67.88
CA ILE A 430 6.89 80.46 67.61
C ILE A 430 6.13 81.20 68.72
N GLU A 431 4.95 80.72 69.12
CA GLU A 431 4.13 81.30 70.18
C GLU A 431 4.84 81.29 71.54
N GLN A 432 5.52 80.19 71.88
CA GLN A 432 6.35 80.12 73.08
C GLN A 432 7.52 81.11 73.06
N ARG A 433 8.12 81.37 71.89
CA ARG A 433 9.17 82.39 71.76
C ARG A 433 8.63 83.82 71.78
N VAL A 434 7.42 84.05 71.28
CA VAL A 434 6.71 85.34 71.40
C VAL A 434 6.36 85.64 72.86
N GLN A 435 6.00 84.63 73.65
CA GLN A 435 5.80 84.80 75.10
C GLN A 435 7.11 84.98 75.86
N ALA A 436 8.26 84.59 75.30
CA ALA A 436 9.57 84.66 75.93
C ALA A 436 10.42 85.88 75.50
N LYS A 437 10.00 87.11 75.87
CA LYS A 437 10.82 88.23 76.46
C LYS A 437 10.33 89.66 76.10
N PRO A 438 10.59 90.69 76.96
CA PRO A 438 11.64 90.74 77.99
C PRO A 438 11.15 91.01 79.42
N GLY A 439 11.55 90.12 80.34
CA GLY A 439 11.53 90.38 81.78
C GLY A 439 11.25 89.12 82.61
N GLY A 440 12.28 88.32 82.92
CA GLY A 440 12.14 87.18 83.82
C GLY A 440 13.23 86.13 83.63
N ALA A 441 13.86 85.71 84.73
CA ALA A 441 15.11 84.96 84.84
C ALA A 441 15.15 83.59 84.13
N LEU A 442 16.34 83.23 83.62
CA LEU A 442 16.78 81.85 83.40
C LEU A 442 17.07 81.20 84.77
N PRO A 443 16.76 79.91 84.94
CA PRO A 443 17.86 78.97 85.17
C PRO A 443 17.63 77.60 84.51
N TRP A 444 18.66 76.75 84.57
CA TRP A 444 18.70 75.29 84.37
C TRP A 444 18.87 74.73 82.94
N TRP A 445 20.14 74.69 82.52
CA TRP A 445 20.72 73.57 81.75
C TRP A 445 21.74 72.89 82.66
N PRO A 446 21.83 71.55 82.72
CA PRO A 446 23.07 70.89 83.08
C PRO A 446 23.66 70.22 81.84
N ALA A 447 24.91 70.58 81.54
CA ALA A 447 25.71 69.95 80.52
C ALA A 447 26.00 68.49 80.93
N ARG A 448 25.76 67.55 80.01
CA ARG A 448 26.65 66.44 79.67
C ARG A 448 26.33 65.93 78.29
#